data_AF-A0A936RM23-F1
#
_entry.id   AF-A0A936RM23-F1
#
_cell.length_a   1.000
_cell.length_b   1.000
_cell.length_c   1.000
_cell.angle_alpha   90.00
_cell.angle_beta   90.00
_cell.angle_gamma   90.00
#
_symmetry.space_group_name_H-M   'P 1'
#
loop_
_entity.id
_entity.type
_entity.pdbx_description
1 polymer ?
#
loop_
_entity_poly.entity_id
_entity_poly.type
_entity_poly.pdbx_seq_one_letter_code
_entity_poly.pdbx_strand_id
1 'polypeptide(L)'
;MKKIIPVLSLMILVWGCAKKITPTGSGSNSSGMPAGNAVGTLPDPAGSSAAAQGSVENTGTFGSKVEPKEKTAELASVMAGQSTYNAKCGRCHGLKVTTDFTAERWASIMAVMAPRANLTDSEKENVYAFVKANAKK
;
A
#
# COMPACT_ATOMS: atom_id res chain seq x y z
N MET A 1 39.73 15.90 -10.07
CA MET A 1 39.42 17.04 -9.17
C MET A 1 38.83 16.49 -7.88
N LYS A 2 39.69 16.19 -6.88
CA LYS A 2 39.27 15.66 -5.58
C LYS A 2 39.06 16.84 -4.62
N LYS A 3 37.81 17.08 -4.21
CA LYS A 3 37.48 18.14 -3.25
C LYS A 3 37.55 17.58 -1.83
N ILE A 4 38.10 18.42 -0.97
CA ILE A 4 38.70 18.15 0.32
C ILE A 4 37.59 18.21 1.37
N ILE A 5 37.56 17.23 2.27
CA ILE A 5 36.61 17.08 3.38
C ILE A 5 37.15 17.89 4.57
N PRO A 6 36.39 18.84 5.16
CA PRO A 6 36.67 19.29 6.50
C PRO A 6 35.95 18.37 7.50
N VAL A 7 36.76 17.52 8.12
CA VAL A 7 36.52 17.00 9.46
C VAL A 7 36.41 18.18 10.42
N LEU A 8 35.63 18.00 11.50
CA LEU A 8 35.64 18.78 12.75
C LEU A 8 34.56 19.88 12.89
N SER A 9 33.36 19.48 13.31
CA SER A 9 32.69 20.18 14.42
C SER A 9 31.50 19.42 14.98
N LEU A 10 31.52 19.35 16.31
CA LEU A 10 30.38 19.17 17.22
C LEU A 10 29.75 17.78 17.33
N MET A 11 30.43 16.99 18.16
CA MET A 11 29.80 16.31 19.29
C MET A 11 28.66 17.13 19.92
N ILE A 12 27.43 16.63 19.80
CA ILE A 12 26.37 16.85 20.78
C ILE A 12 25.79 15.48 21.12
N LEU A 13 26.32 14.87 22.17
CA LEU A 13 25.60 13.84 22.93
C LEU A 13 24.50 14.54 23.74
N VAL A 14 23.24 14.36 23.35
CA VAL A 14 22.12 14.53 24.28
C VAL A 14 21.70 13.15 24.75
N TRP A 15 22.04 12.92 26.02
CA TRP A 15 21.64 11.82 26.89
C TRP A 15 20.32 12.18 27.59
N GLY A 16 19.40 11.21 27.68
CA GLY A 16 18.22 11.26 28.57
C GLY A 16 16.92 11.72 27.88
N CYS A 17 15.77 11.06 27.98
CA CYS A 17 15.28 10.16 29.02
C CYS A 17 14.38 9.06 28.42
N ALA A 18 14.53 7.85 28.96
CA ALA A 18 13.53 6.79 28.89
C ALA A 18 12.24 7.23 29.61
N LYS A 19 11.10 7.16 28.91
CA LYS A 19 9.80 6.87 29.54
C LYS A 19 9.22 5.63 28.87
N LYS A 20 9.51 4.50 29.52
CA LYS A 20 8.82 3.23 29.38
C LYS A 20 7.39 3.43 29.86
N ILE A 21 6.43 3.51 28.94
CA ILE A 21 5.00 3.47 29.27
C ILE A 21 4.49 2.11 28.77
N THR A 22 4.43 1.17 29.69
CA THR A 22 3.75 -0.12 29.52
C THR A 22 2.30 0.04 29.98
N PRO A 23 1.29 -0.10 29.12
CA PRO A 23 -0.01 -0.58 29.56
C PRO A 23 0.05 -2.10 29.67
N THR A 24 0.01 -2.56 30.92
CA THR A 24 -0.48 -3.87 31.33
C THR A 24 -1.79 -4.17 30.58
N GLY A 25 -1.77 -5.24 29.80
CA GLY A 25 -2.92 -5.84 29.17
C GLY A 25 -2.79 -7.35 29.27
N SER A 26 -2.87 -7.84 30.50
CA SER A 26 -3.04 -9.26 30.82
C SER A 26 -4.36 -9.72 30.22
N GLY A 27 -4.33 -10.82 29.47
CA GLY A 27 -5.50 -11.37 28.80
C GLY A 27 -5.21 -12.66 28.07
N SER A 28 -4.47 -13.58 28.71
CA SER A 28 -4.52 -14.99 28.34
C SER A 28 -5.81 -15.57 28.90
N ASN A 29 -6.79 -15.87 28.03
CA ASN A 29 -7.82 -16.85 28.34
C ASN A 29 -8.03 -17.74 27.13
N SER A 30 -7.61 -18.98 27.32
CA SER A 30 -7.91 -20.15 26.53
C SER A 30 -9.40 -20.51 26.61
N SER A 31 -9.84 -21.34 25.66
CA SER A 31 -10.89 -22.38 25.78
C SER A 31 -12.14 -22.16 24.94
N GLY A 32 -12.45 -23.16 24.10
CA GLY A 32 -13.83 -23.55 23.81
C GLY A 32 -14.31 -23.38 22.36
N MET A 33 -14.18 -24.44 21.55
CA MET A 33 -15.17 -24.82 20.52
C MET A 33 -16.44 -25.35 21.25
N PRO A 34 -17.68 -25.32 20.70
CA PRO A 34 -18.06 -26.11 19.52
C PRO A 34 -19.14 -25.51 18.59
N ALA A 35 -19.46 -26.30 17.58
CA ALA A 35 -20.37 -26.13 16.45
C ALA A 35 -21.83 -25.76 16.78
N GLY A 36 -22.55 -25.20 15.78
CA GLY A 36 -24.00 -25.42 15.66
C GLY A 36 -24.82 -24.27 15.06
N ASN A 37 -25.18 -24.45 13.79
CA ASN A 37 -26.48 -24.21 13.16
C ASN A 37 -27.08 -22.80 12.90
N ALA A 38 -27.87 -22.82 11.80
CA ALA A 38 -29.07 -22.03 11.51
C ALA A 38 -28.83 -20.64 10.90
N VAL A 39 -28.86 -20.55 9.56
CA VAL A 39 -30.04 -20.22 8.73
C VAL A 39 -30.52 -18.78 8.95
N GLY A 40 -30.16 -17.92 8.00
CA GLY A 40 -30.61 -16.54 7.91
C GLY A 40 -30.61 -16.16 6.44
N THR A 41 -31.76 -16.34 5.81
CA THR A 41 -32.07 -15.93 4.45
C THR A 41 -31.75 -14.44 4.26
N LEU A 42 -31.10 -14.08 3.16
CA LEU A 42 -31.08 -12.71 2.66
C LEU A 42 -31.56 -12.74 1.21
N PRO A 43 -32.55 -11.90 0.84
CA PRO A 43 -33.13 -11.90 -0.50
C PRO A 43 -32.18 -11.29 -1.54
N ASP A 44 -32.16 -11.90 -2.72
CA ASP A 44 -31.77 -11.27 -3.98
C ASP A 44 -32.51 -9.95 -4.19
N PRO A 45 -31.84 -8.94 -4.77
CA PRO A 45 -32.50 -8.12 -5.77
C PRO A 45 -31.98 -8.51 -7.16
N ALA A 46 -32.82 -9.27 -7.87
CA ALA A 46 -32.77 -9.39 -9.31
C ALA A 46 -32.89 -8.01 -9.96
N GLY A 47 -32.21 -7.85 -11.10
CA GLY A 47 -31.88 -6.56 -11.68
C GLY A 47 -33.06 -5.76 -12.24
N SER A 48 -32.74 -4.53 -12.66
CA SER A 48 -33.15 -4.05 -13.97
C SER A 48 -32.34 -2.84 -14.39
N SER A 49 -31.79 -3.00 -15.58
CA SER A 49 -31.29 -2.03 -16.55
C SER A 49 -32.24 -0.85 -16.75
N ALA A 50 -31.70 0.35 -16.98
CA ALA A 50 -32.15 1.24 -18.06
C ALA A 50 -31.21 2.45 -18.19
N ALA A 51 -30.93 2.79 -19.43
CA ALA A 51 -29.97 3.78 -19.91
C ALA A 51 -30.54 5.22 -19.95
N ALA A 52 -29.63 6.20 -19.86
CA ALA A 52 -29.57 7.46 -20.62
C ALA A 52 -28.40 8.28 -20.04
N GLN A 53 -27.27 8.40 -20.75
CA GLN A 53 -27.00 9.46 -21.73
C GLN A 53 -27.19 10.88 -21.16
N GLY A 54 -26.07 11.46 -20.74
CA GLY A 54 -25.94 12.86 -20.35
C GLY A 54 -24.52 13.33 -20.68
N SER A 55 -24.29 13.60 -21.95
CA SER A 55 -23.07 14.22 -22.47
C SER A 55 -22.94 15.64 -21.91
N VAL A 56 -21.87 15.90 -21.15
CA VAL A 56 -21.31 17.25 -21.08
C VAL A 56 -19.95 17.20 -21.76
N GLU A 57 -20.03 17.45 -23.05
CA GLU A 57 -18.94 17.82 -23.91
C GLU A 57 -18.39 19.16 -23.42
N ASN A 58 -17.17 19.17 -22.88
CA ASN A 58 -16.37 20.39 -22.86
C ASN A 58 -15.24 20.20 -23.85
N THR A 59 -15.58 20.50 -25.10
CA THR A 59 -14.63 20.80 -26.16
C THR A 59 -13.88 22.07 -25.77
N GLY A 60 -12.70 21.86 -25.20
CA GLY A 60 -11.68 22.87 -25.00
C GLY A 60 -10.38 22.38 -25.60
N THR A 61 -10.26 22.48 -26.93
CA THR A 61 -8.98 22.48 -27.64
C THR A 61 -8.11 23.59 -27.05
N PHE A 62 -7.12 23.21 -26.25
CA PHE A 62 -5.92 24.01 -26.00
C PHE A 62 -4.71 23.08 -26.03
N GLY A 63 -3.74 23.48 -26.84
CA GLY A 63 -2.68 22.66 -27.39
C GLY A 63 -1.79 21.93 -26.39
N SER A 64 -1.16 20.89 -26.93
CA SER A 64 -0.09 20.09 -26.36
C SER A 64 0.87 20.88 -25.48
N LYS A 65 0.67 20.74 -24.15
CA LYS A 65 1.76 20.59 -23.19
C LYS A 65 1.25 19.78 -21.99
N VAL A 66 1.39 18.46 -22.09
CA VAL A 66 0.94 17.50 -21.08
C VAL A 66 2.08 17.20 -20.10
N GLU A 67 2.37 18.11 -19.16
CA GLU A 67 3.22 17.84 -17.98
C GLU A 67 2.80 18.89 -16.93
N PRO A 68 2.14 18.53 -15.78
CA PRO A 68 2.73 17.74 -14.67
C PRO A 68 1.75 16.81 -13.92
N LYS A 69 0.51 16.61 -14.40
CA LYS A 69 -0.55 15.92 -13.64
C LYS A 69 -0.30 14.42 -13.41
N GLU A 70 0.27 13.74 -14.41
CA GLU A 70 0.59 12.31 -14.37
C GLU A 70 1.59 11.96 -13.27
N LYS A 71 2.65 12.77 -13.11
CA LYS A 71 3.69 12.52 -12.11
C LYS A 71 3.19 12.69 -10.68
N THR A 72 2.25 13.60 -10.47
CA THR A 72 1.61 13.78 -9.17
C THR A 72 0.67 12.63 -8.82
N ALA A 73 -0.10 12.14 -9.81
CA ALA A 73 -0.95 10.97 -9.62
C ALA A 73 -0.13 9.71 -9.31
N GLU A 74 0.96 9.47 -10.05
CA GLU A 74 1.84 8.33 -9.79
C GLU A 74 2.51 8.42 -8.41
N LEU A 75 2.98 9.61 -8.00
CA LEU A 75 3.53 9.79 -6.66
C LEU A 75 2.49 9.48 -5.57
N ALA A 76 1.24 9.92 -5.76
CA ALA A 76 0.15 9.60 -4.84
C ALA A 76 -0.09 8.09 -4.74
N SER A 77 -0.11 7.37 -5.87
CA SER A 77 -0.25 5.92 -5.90
C SER A 77 0.92 5.20 -5.23
N VAL A 78 2.16 5.68 -5.42
CA VAL A 78 3.36 5.14 -4.77
C VAL A 78 3.30 5.34 -3.25
N MET A 79 2.88 6.51 -2.78
CA MET A 79 2.74 6.79 -1.34
C MET A 79 1.63 5.95 -0.70
N ALA A 80 0.47 5.83 -1.36
CA ALA A 80 -0.61 4.95 -0.91
C ALA A 80 -0.15 3.49 -0.89
N GLY A 81 0.58 3.07 -1.92
CA GLY A 81 1.15 1.73 -2.05
C GLY A 81 2.13 1.40 -0.94
N GLN A 82 2.98 2.34 -0.55
CA GLN A 82 3.91 2.17 0.57
C GLN A 82 3.16 1.90 1.87
N SER A 83 2.10 2.66 2.16
CA SER A 83 1.29 2.45 3.37
C SER A 83 0.70 1.04 3.40
N THR A 84 0.04 0.62 2.31
CA THR A 84 -0.55 -0.70 2.18
C THR A 84 0.50 -1.81 2.25
N TYR A 85 1.67 -1.62 1.63
CA TYR A 85 2.76 -2.59 1.64
C TYR A 85 3.24 -2.87 3.07
N ASN A 86 3.52 -1.82 3.84
CA ASN A 86 3.98 -1.94 5.23
C ASN A 86 2.89 -2.52 6.15
N ALA A 87 1.62 -2.22 5.90
CA ALA A 87 0.51 -2.68 6.73
C ALA A 87 0.09 -4.13 6.43
N LYS A 88 0.11 -4.57 5.17
CA LYS A 88 -0.52 -5.84 4.74
C LYS A 88 0.50 -6.91 4.29
N CYS A 89 1.60 -6.56 3.64
CA CYS A 89 2.48 -7.55 3.00
C CYS A 89 3.38 -8.34 3.97
N GLY A 90 3.51 -7.86 5.22
CA GLY A 90 4.26 -8.54 6.29
C GLY A 90 3.40 -9.43 7.20
N ARG A 91 2.09 -9.55 6.96
CA ARG A 91 1.15 -10.22 7.89
C ARG A 91 1.26 -11.75 7.91
N CYS A 92 1.65 -12.35 6.79
CA CYS A 92 1.69 -13.80 6.63
C CYS A 92 3.12 -14.37 6.55
N HIS A 93 4.10 -13.53 6.24
CA HIS A 93 5.53 -13.86 6.17
C HIS A 93 6.34 -12.57 6.35
N GLY A 94 7.67 -12.69 6.45
CA GLY A 94 8.54 -11.52 6.54
C GLY A 94 8.32 -10.52 5.40
N LEU A 95 8.32 -9.23 5.73
CA LEU A 95 8.18 -8.15 4.75
C LEU A 95 9.41 -8.17 3.82
N LYS A 96 9.17 -8.29 2.53
CA LYS A 96 10.25 -8.36 1.54
C LYS A 96 10.87 -6.97 1.33
N VAL A 97 12.15 -6.91 0.98
CA VAL A 97 12.75 -5.63 0.59
C VAL A 97 12.45 -5.42 -0.88
N THR A 98 11.97 -4.23 -1.26
CA THR A 98 11.58 -3.94 -2.65
C THR A 98 12.73 -4.14 -3.63
N THR A 99 13.97 -3.92 -3.17
CA THR A 99 15.21 -4.08 -3.94
C THR A 99 15.70 -5.52 -4.08
N ASP A 100 15.04 -6.50 -3.44
CA ASP A 100 15.40 -7.93 -3.58
C ASP A 100 15.02 -8.48 -4.96
N PHE A 101 14.03 -7.86 -5.62
CA PHE A 101 13.44 -8.34 -6.87
C PHE A 101 13.37 -7.23 -7.92
N THR A 102 13.44 -7.63 -9.21
CA THR A 102 13.21 -6.72 -10.35
C THR A 102 11.72 -6.42 -10.51
N ALA A 103 11.38 -5.39 -11.28
CA ALA A 103 9.99 -5.02 -11.55
C ALA A 103 9.17 -6.17 -12.16
N GLU A 104 9.76 -6.94 -13.07
CA GLU A 104 9.12 -8.09 -13.72
C GLU A 104 8.86 -9.22 -12.73
N ARG A 105 9.81 -9.45 -11.81
CA ARG A 105 9.66 -10.45 -10.77
C ARG A 105 8.55 -10.06 -9.78
N TRP A 106 8.44 -8.77 -9.46
CA TRP A 106 7.36 -8.24 -8.63
C TRP A 106 5.98 -8.47 -9.23
N ALA A 107 5.81 -8.43 -10.56
CA ALA A 107 4.53 -8.73 -11.21
C ALA A 107 4.04 -10.15 -10.89
N SER A 108 4.94 -11.13 -10.98
CA SER A 108 4.63 -12.52 -10.63
C SER A 108 4.34 -12.71 -9.13
N ILE A 109 5.08 -12.00 -8.26
CA ILE A 109 4.84 -12.05 -6.80
C ILE A 109 3.47 -11.45 -6.47
N MET A 110 3.14 -10.30 -7.06
CA MET A 110 1.85 -9.63 -6.83
C MET A 110 0.67 -10.45 -7.32
N ALA A 111 0.81 -11.19 -8.43
CA ALA A 111 -0.24 -12.08 -8.92
C ALA A 111 -0.65 -13.16 -7.89
N VAL A 112 0.30 -13.65 -7.09
CA VAL A 112 0.03 -14.67 -6.06
C VAL A 112 -0.29 -14.02 -4.71
N MET A 113 0.38 -12.93 -4.35
CA MET A 113 0.26 -12.34 -3.00
C MET A 113 -0.92 -11.40 -2.86
N ALA A 114 -1.32 -10.66 -3.89
CA ALA A 114 -2.46 -9.74 -3.81
C ALA A 114 -3.76 -10.43 -3.37
N PRO A 115 -4.18 -11.59 -3.93
CA PRO A 115 -5.39 -12.27 -3.45
C PRO A 115 -5.19 -12.85 -2.05
N ARG A 116 -4.00 -13.35 -1.72
CA ARG A 116 -3.70 -13.93 -0.39
C ARG A 116 -3.68 -12.89 0.72
N ALA A 117 -3.25 -11.67 0.41
CA ALA A 117 -3.26 -10.53 1.31
C ALA A 117 -4.61 -9.80 1.32
N ASN A 118 -5.61 -10.29 0.56
CA ASN A 118 -6.92 -9.67 0.37
C ASN A 118 -6.79 -8.17 0.03
N LEU A 119 -5.97 -7.86 -0.98
CA LEU A 119 -5.88 -6.51 -1.52
C LEU A 119 -7.10 -6.22 -2.41
N THR A 120 -7.69 -5.04 -2.27
CA THR A 120 -8.61 -4.52 -3.28
C THR A 120 -7.86 -4.22 -4.58
N ASP A 121 -8.56 -4.03 -5.69
CA ASP A 121 -7.90 -3.73 -6.97
C ASP A 121 -7.08 -2.44 -6.91
N SER A 122 -7.59 -1.40 -6.27
CA SER A 122 -6.86 -0.15 -6.06
C SER A 122 -5.64 -0.33 -5.15
N GLU A 123 -5.77 -1.09 -4.05
CA GLU A 123 -4.63 -1.41 -3.18
C GLU A 123 -3.54 -2.19 -3.94
N LYS A 124 -3.94 -3.17 -4.75
CA LYS A 124 -3.04 -3.97 -5.58
C LYS A 124 -2.26 -3.11 -6.56
N GLU A 125 -2.93 -2.19 -7.25
CA GLU A 125 -2.31 -1.25 -8.19
C GLU A 125 -1.32 -0.31 -7.50
N ASN A 126 -1.74 0.29 -6.38
CA ASN A 126 -0.89 1.20 -5.60
C ASN A 126 0.35 0.49 -5.05
N VAL A 127 0.18 -0.70 -4.47
CA VAL A 127 1.31 -1.52 -3.99
C VAL A 127 2.23 -1.90 -5.15
N TYR A 128 1.67 -2.26 -6.31
CA TYR A 128 2.48 -2.59 -7.48
C TYR A 128 3.29 -1.38 -7.97
N ALA A 129 2.70 -0.18 -7.99
CA ALA A 129 3.41 1.06 -8.29
C ALA A 129 4.56 1.29 -7.31
N PHE A 130 4.32 1.13 -6.01
CA PHE A 130 5.35 1.27 -4.97
C PHE A 130 6.51 0.27 -5.14
N VAL A 131 6.24 -1.02 -5.25
CA VAL A 131 7.30 -2.03 -5.34
C VAL A 131 8.10 -1.89 -6.63
N LYS A 132 7.46 -1.52 -7.74
CA LYS A 132 8.12 -1.26 -9.04
C LYS A 132 9.00 -0.01 -8.99
N ALA A 133 8.55 1.07 -8.38
CA ALA A 133 9.32 2.30 -8.23
C ALA A 133 10.59 2.11 -7.38
N ASN A 134 10.60 1.11 -6.49
CA ASN A 134 11.69 0.78 -5.58
C ASN A 134 12.34 -0.58 -5.89
N ALA A 135 12.07 -1.14 -7.07
CA ALA A 135 12.59 -2.44 -7.47
C ALA A 135 14.10 -2.38 -7.75
N LYS A 136 14.72 -3.56 -7.80
CA LYS A 136 16.08 -3.71 -8.30
C LYS A 136 16.16 -3.20 -9.75
N LYS A 137 17.15 -2.35 -10.01
CA LYS A 137 17.49 -1.84 -11.35
C LYS A 137 18.36 -2.82 -12.11
#